data_AF-A0A0F4YHS7-F1
#
_entry.id   AF-A0A0F4YHS7-F1
#
_cell.length_a   1.000
_cell.length_b   1.000
_cell.length_c   1.000
_cell.angle_alpha   90.00
_cell.angle_beta   90.00
_cell.angle_gamma   90.00
#
_symmetry.space_group_name_H-M   'P 1'
#
loop_
_entity.id
_entity.type
_entity.pdbx_description
1 polymer ?
#
loop_
_entity_poly.entity_id
_entity_poly.type
_entity_poly.pdbx_seq_one_letter_code
_entity_poly.pdbx_strand_id
1 'polypeptide(L)'
;MNGTNPTITNKKDIPLMVRKFLQSEATGKTVEDYSAIDSDDNTFKIEYYFFYGTLMDPSILAKVPKHPSRIEPRPAKIIGYSTKFWGDYPALIDGPPGNPV
;
A
#
# COMPACT_ATOMS: atom_id res chain seq x y z
N MET A 1 -12.87 -41.75 -34.11
CA MET A 1 -13.36 -41.41 -32.76
C MET A 1 -12.50 -42.17 -31.76
N ASN A 2 -12.06 -41.49 -30.70
CA ASN A 2 -11.33 -41.94 -29.50
C ASN A 2 -10.16 -40.98 -29.23
N GLY A 3 -10.50 -39.76 -28.79
CA GLY A 3 -9.54 -38.87 -28.14
C GLY A 3 -9.43 -39.28 -26.68
N THR A 4 -8.30 -39.84 -26.29
CA THR A 4 -7.94 -40.11 -24.90
C THR A 4 -7.87 -38.80 -24.13
N ASN A 5 -8.79 -38.60 -23.20
CA ASN A 5 -8.78 -37.44 -22.29
C ASN A 5 -7.66 -37.65 -21.26
N PRO A 6 -6.70 -36.73 -21.10
CA PRO A 6 -5.68 -36.89 -20.07
C PRO A 6 -6.34 -36.76 -18.69
N THR A 7 -6.30 -37.85 -17.92
CA THR A 7 -6.66 -37.86 -16.51
C THR A 7 -5.63 -37.01 -15.75
N ILE A 8 -5.94 -35.74 -15.49
CA ILE A 8 -5.07 -34.84 -14.72
C ILE A 8 -5.17 -35.23 -13.25
N THR A 9 -4.20 -36.02 -12.77
CA THR A 9 -4.16 -36.51 -11.39
C THR A 9 -3.45 -35.57 -10.42
N ASN A 10 -2.75 -34.53 -10.90
CA ASN A 10 -1.97 -33.63 -10.04
C ASN A 10 -2.31 -32.15 -10.23
N LYS A 11 -2.64 -31.48 -9.12
CA LYS A 11 -2.92 -30.03 -9.09
C LYS A 11 -1.77 -29.22 -9.67
N LYS A 12 -0.51 -29.71 -9.60
CA LYS A 12 0.68 -29.02 -10.13
C LYS A 12 0.83 -29.03 -11.66
N ASP A 13 0.05 -29.84 -12.37
CA ASP A 13 0.13 -29.93 -13.84
C ASP A 13 -0.88 -29.00 -14.56
N ILE A 14 -1.87 -28.48 -13.82
CA ILE A 14 -2.86 -27.54 -14.37
C ILE A 14 -2.19 -26.16 -14.51
N PRO A 15 -2.25 -25.46 -15.66
CA PRO A 15 -1.69 -24.12 -15.76
C PRO A 15 -2.24 -23.17 -14.67
N LEU A 16 -1.39 -22.30 -14.12
CA LEU A 16 -1.73 -21.38 -13.02
C LEU A 16 -3.01 -20.58 -13.28
N MET A 17 -3.19 -20.11 -14.52
CA MET A 17 -4.37 -19.35 -14.94
C MET A 17 -5.67 -20.17 -14.85
N VAL A 18 -5.62 -21.45 -15.22
CA VAL A 18 -6.78 -22.36 -15.17
C VAL A 18 -7.15 -22.68 -13.72
N ARG A 19 -6.16 -22.87 -12.84
CA ARG A 19 -6.41 -23.05 -11.40
C ARG A 19 -7.10 -21.83 -10.79
N LYS A 20 -6.62 -20.62 -11.11
CA LYS A 20 -7.20 -19.37 -10.61
C LYS A 20 -8.62 -19.16 -11.12
N PHE A 21 -8.88 -19.46 -12.39
CA PHE A 21 -10.21 -19.37 -13.00
C PHE A 21 -11.22 -20.35 -12.39
N LEU A 22 -10.85 -21.62 -12.22
CA LEU A 22 -11.73 -22.61 -11.58
C LEU A 22 -11.99 -22.27 -10.10
N GLN A 23 -11.02 -21.67 -9.41
CA GLN A 23 -11.17 -21.29 -8.00
C GLN A 23 -12.02 -20.02 -7.80
N SER A 24 -12.05 -19.10 -8.77
CA SER A 24 -12.94 -17.94 -8.71
C SER A 24 -14.41 -18.32 -8.81
N GLU A 25 -14.76 -19.40 -9.54
CA GLU A 25 -16.15 -19.86 -9.62
C GLU A 25 -16.56 -20.72 -8.42
N ALA A 26 -15.63 -21.50 -7.85
CA ALA A 26 -15.90 -22.30 -6.65
C ALA A 26 -16.08 -21.47 -5.37
N THR A 27 -15.60 -20.22 -5.38
CA THR A 27 -15.66 -19.33 -4.22
C THR A 27 -16.75 -18.29 -4.44
N GLY A 28 -18.01 -18.71 -4.31
CA GLY A 28 -19.13 -17.79 -4.06
C GLY A 28 -18.91 -17.10 -2.70
N LYS A 29 -18.08 -16.06 -2.69
CA LYS A 29 -17.66 -15.33 -1.48
C LYS A 29 -18.81 -14.43 -1.02
N THR A 30 -19.47 -14.83 0.06
CA THR A 30 -20.32 -13.93 0.87
C THR A 30 -19.44 -12.88 1.55
N VAL A 31 -20.00 -11.68 1.72
CA VAL A 31 -19.27 -10.42 1.88
C VAL A 31 -18.74 -10.15 3.31
N GLU A 32 -18.73 -11.12 4.21
CA GLU A 32 -18.63 -10.83 5.66
C GLU A 32 -17.36 -11.31 6.39
N ASP A 33 -16.35 -11.87 5.71
CA ASP A 33 -15.17 -12.43 6.40
C ASP A 33 -13.84 -11.90 5.84
N TYR A 34 -13.60 -10.59 5.98
CA TYR A 34 -12.35 -9.93 5.61
C TYR A 34 -11.43 -9.61 6.81
N SER A 35 -11.80 -10.01 8.04
CA SER A 35 -11.02 -9.71 9.25
C SER A 35 -9.92 -10.73 9.58
N ALA A 36 -9.75 -11.78 8.78
CA ALA A 36 -8.82 -12.89 9.06
C ALA A 36 -7.73 -13.10 7.98
N ILE A 37 -7.42 -12.08 7.18
CA ILE A 37 -6.25 -12.05 6.31
C ILE A 37 -5.41 -10.89 6.86
N ASP A 38 -4.27 -11.10 7.52
CA ASP A 38 -2.98 -11.09 6.82
C ASP A 38 -1.87 -11.55 7.79
N SER A 39 -1.40 -12.79 7.64
CA SER A 39 -0.06 -13.20 8.10
C SER A 39 0.80 -13.65 6.92
N ASP A 40 0.50 -13.10 5.73
CA ASP A 40 1.31 -13.26 4.54
C ASP A 40 2.38 -12.15 4.56
N ASP A 41 3.55 -12.49 5.10
CA ASP A 41 4.76 -11.66 5.29
C ASP A 41 5.42 -11.23 3.96
N ASN A 42 4.62 -11.09 2.90
CA ASN A 42 5.06 -10.64 1.58
C ASN A 42 4.00 -9.78 0.86
N THR A 43 3.10 -9.17 1.62
CA THR A 43 2.24 -8.10 1.10
C THR A 43 3.02 -6.79 1.10
N PHE A 44 3.40 -6.31 -0.09
CA PHE A 44 3.95 -4.97 -0.24
C PHE A 44 2.99 -3.95 0.39
N LYS A 45 3.37 -3.40 1.54
CA LYS A 45 2.59 -2.35 2.22
C LYS A 45 2.97 -1.00 1.62
N ILE A 46 1.98 -0.34 1.01
CA ILE A 46 2.11 1.03 0.54
C ILE A 46 1.86 1.95 1.75
N GLU A 47 2.88 2.69 2.14
CA GLU A 47 2.81 3.68 3.22
C GLU A 47 2.91 5.10 2.66
N TYR A 48 2.12 6.02 3.21
CA TYR A 48 2.14 7.43 2.85
C TYR A 48 2.68 8.27 4.00
N TYR A 49 3.67 9.09 3.69
CA TYR A 49 4.30 10.01 4.63
C TYR A 49 4.00 11.45 4.20
N PHE A 50 3.48 12.25 5.14
CA PHE A 50 3.33 13.68 4.95
C PHE A 50 4.58 14.38 5.48
N PHE A 51 5.35 15.00 4.58
CA PHE A 51 6.54 15.77 4.93
C PHE A 51 6.19 17.26 5.02
N TYR A 52 6.79 17.95 5.99
CA TYR A 52 6.67 19.38 6.21
C TYR A 52 8.03 20.01 6.51
N GLY A 53 8.12 21.33 6.40
CA GLY A 53 9.36 22.08 6.65
C GLY A 53 10.50 21.66 5.72
N THR A 54 11.69 21.47 6.28
CA THR A 54 12.92 21.18 5.52
C THR A 54 12.86 19.89 4.69
N LEU A 55 12.07 18.90 5.11
CA LEU A 55 11.91 17.64 4.37
C LEU A 55 11.02 17.78 3.13
N MET A 56 10.41 18.95 2.88
CA MET A 56 9.69 19.23 1.64
C MET A 56 10.63 19.46 0.45
N ASP A 57 11.89 19.83 0.68
CA ASP A 57 12.88 19.95 -0.39
C ASP A 57 13.29 18.54 -0.86
N PRO A 58 13.01 18.15 -2.12
CA PRO A 58 13.36 16.84 -2.66
C PRO A 58 14.86 16.54 -2.54
N SER A 59 15.71 17.57 -2.58
CA SER A 59 17.17 17.46 -2.48
C SER A 59 17.63 17.03 -1.09
N ILE A 60 16.91 17.50 -0.07
CA ILE A 60 17.15 17.14 1.34
C ILE A 60 16.49 15.79 1.62
N LEU A 61 15.25 15.62 1.17
CA LEU A 61 14.51 14.37 1.33
C LEU A 61 15.28 13.19 0.72
N ALA A 62 15.87 13.35 -0.46
CA ALA A 62 16.65 12.30 -1.12
C ALA A 62 17.87 11.81 -0.31
N LYS A 63 18.34 12.57 0.69
CA LYS A 63 19.47 12.19 1.55
C LYS A 63 19.06 11.30 2.73
N VAL A 64 17.76 11.23 3.04
CA VAL A 64 17.24 10.51 4.22
C VAL A 64 17.06 9.01 3.96
N PRO A 65 16.47 8.55 2.83
CA PRO A 65 16.34 7.15 2.52
C PRO A 65 17.67 6.50 2.18
N LYS A 66 17.88 5.27 2.65
CA LYS A 66 18.99 4.41 2.21
C LYS A 66 18.74 3.76 0.85
N HIS A 67 17.53 3.92 0.29
CA HIS A 67 17.13 3.34 -0.98
C HIS A 67 17.20 4.41 -2.09
N PRO A 68 17.84 4.11 -3.25
CA PRO A 68 18.15 5.11 -4.27
C PRO A 68 16.96 5.51 -5.15
N SER A 69 15.73 5.08 -4.84
CA SER A 69 14.57 5.50 -5.62
C SER A 69 14.27 6.97 -5.35
N ARG A 70 14.08 7.74 -6.42
CA ARG A 70 13.70 9.16 -6.32
C ARG A 70 12.30 9.24 -5.70
N ILE A 71 12.23 9.71 -4.46
CA ILE A 71 10.95 10.03 -3.82
C ILE A 71 10.48 11.35 -4.40
N GLU A 72 9.37 11.33 -5.12
CA GLU A 72 8.72 12.53 -5.65
C GLU A 72 7.61 12.99 -4.70
N PRO A 73 7.83 14.06 -3.91
CA PRO A 73 6.78 14.57 -3.03
C PRO A 73 5.63 15.10 -3.87
N ARG A 74 4.39 14.78 -3.44
CA ARG A 74 3.17 15.30 -4.04
C ARG A 74 2.61 16.42 -3.16
N PRO A 75 2.15 17.55 -3.75
CA PRO A 75 1.44 18.57 -2.98
C PRO A 75 0.27 17.93 -2.23
N ALA A 76 0.23 18.13 -0.93
CA ALA A 76 -0.78 17.58 -0.03
C ALA A 76 -1.10 18.61 1.06
N LYS A 77 -2.24 18.42 1.72
CA LYS A 77 -2.70 19.28 2.82
C LYS A 77 -3.23 18.41 3.95
N ILE A 78 -3.00 18.81 5.19
CA ILE A 78 -3.58 18.16 6.38
C ILE A 78 -4.52 19.12 7.10
N ILE A 79 -5.56 18.58 7.74
CA ILE A 79 -6.61 19.36 8.38
C ILE A 79 -6.62 19.03 9.88
N GLY A 80 -6.88 20.04 10.72
CA GLY A 80 -6.94 19.89 12.17
C GLY A 80 -5.58 20.06 12.87
N TYR A 81 -4.58 20.55 12.15
CA TYR A 81 -3.26 20.84 12.68
C TYR A 81 -2.95 22.33 12.57
N SER A 82 -1.98 22.80 13.35
CA SER A 82 -1.38 24.12 13.24
C SER A 82 0.13 23.99 13.26
N THR A 83 0.84 24.96 12.68
CA THR A 83 2.30 25.00 12.76
C THR A 83 2.74 25.92 13.88
N LYS A 84 3.59 25.42 14.77
CA LYS A 84 4.28 26.20 15.80
C LYS A 84 5.79 26.08 15.63
N PHE A 85 6.52 27.16 15.89
CA PHE A 85 7.98 27.15 15.81
C PHE A 85 8.62 26.79 17.15
N TRP A 86 9.53 25.83 17.13
CA TRP A 86 10.45 25.50 18.22
C TRP A 86 11.86 25.94 17.82
N GLY A 87 12.18 27.21 18.09
CA GLY A 87 13.31 27.87 17.45
C GLY A 87 13.06 28.00 15.94
N ASP A 88 14.02 27.57 15.13
CA ASP A 88 13.91 27.62 13.66
C ASP A 88 13.17 26.42 13.05
N TYR A 89 12.73 25.47 13.88
CA TYR A 89 12.08 24.24 13.42
C TYR A 89 10.56 24.36 13.52
N PRO A 90 9.82 24.30 12.40
CA PRO A 90 8.37 24.19 12.44
C PRO A 90 7.98 22.82 12.99
N ALA A 91 6.98 22.77 13.85
CA ALA A 91 6.37 21.57 14.40
C ALA A 91 4.87 21.62 14.19
N LEU A 92 4.28 20.50 13.78
CA LEU A 92 2.84 20.34 13.74
C LEU A 92 2.31 20.09 15.15
N ILE A 93 1.31 20.86 15.54
CA ILE A 93 0.57 20.70 16.79
C ILE A 93 -0.92 20.56 16.47
N ASP A 94 -1.67 20.02 17.41
CA ASP A 94 -3.13 19.97 17.28
C ASP A 94 -3.69 21.38 17.13
N GLY A 95 -4.47 21.56 16.06
CA GLY A 95 -5.11 22.81 15.70
C GLY A 95 -6.62 22.74 15.87
N PRO A 96 -7.31 23.87 15.67
CA PRO A 96 -8.76 23.87 15.59
C PRO A 96 -9.25 22.93 14.47
N PRO A 97 -10.40 22.27 14.66
CA PRO A 97 -11.04 21.49 13.59
C PRO A 97 -11.21 22.33 12.33
N GLY A 98 -10.84 21.78 11.18
CA GLY A 98 -10.93 22.48 9.90
C GLY A 98 -9.76 23.41 9.57
N ASN A 99 -8.80 23.63 10.50
CA ASN A 99 -7.62 24.42 10.20
C ASN A 99 -6.71 23.69 9.21
N PRO A 100 -6.40 24.26 8.04
CA PRO A 100 -5.74 23.49 7.00
C PRO A 100 -4.29 23.95 6.83
N VAL A 101 -3.33 23.04 6.97
CA VAL A 101 -1.87 23.26 6.83
C VAL A 101 -1.35 22.64 5.54
#